data_AF-A0A131YYC7-F1
#
_entry.id   AF-A0A131YYC7-F1
#
_cell.length_a   1.000
_cell.length_b   1.000
_cell.length_c   1.000
_cell.angle_alpha   90.00
_cell.angle_beta   90.00
_cell.angle_gamma   90.00
#
_symmetry.space_group_name_H-M   'P 1'
#
loop_
_entity.id
_entity.type
_entity.pdbx_description
1 polymer ?
#
loop_
_entity_poly.entity_id
_entity_poly.type
_entity_poly.pdbx_seq_one_letter_code
_entity_poly.pdbx_strand_id
1 'polypeptide(L)'
;MCTYVWEHLDVGYVQGMCDLVAPLLVIFDDEMLTYSCFCELMKRMAANFPHGGAMDHHFANMRSLIQILDAEMFELMHQNGDYTHFYFCYRWFLLDFKRELVYQDVFSVWETIWAAQHVASSNFVLFIALAMVEYYRDIILENNMDFTDIIKFFNEMAERHDAKAVLQIARELVLQIQTLIDNR
;
A
#
# COMPACT_ATOMS: atom_id res chain seq x y z
N MET A 1 4.90 8.16 -21.14
CA MET A 1 5.85 8.62 -20.10
C MET A 1 6.58 9.89 -20.50
N CYS A 2 7.25 9.94 -21.65
CA CYS A 2 7.95 11.16 -22.10
C CYS A 2 7.02 12.39 -22.18
N THR A 3 5.79 12.21 -22.67
CA THR A 3 4.76 13.26 -22.69
C THR A 3 4.47 13.82 -21.30
N TYR A 4 4.30 12.96 -20.29
CA TYR A 4 4.06 13.38 -18.91
C TYR A 4 5.23 14.22 -18.38
N VAL A 5 6.46 13.74 -18.57
CA VAL A 5 7.69 14.43 -18.12
C VAL A 5 7.82 15.79 -18.78
N TRP A 6 7.52 15.88 -20.08
CA TRP A 6 7.59 17.13 -20.83
C TRP A 6 6.57 18.16 -20.34
N GLU A 7 5.37 17.73 -19.96
CA GLU A 7 4.33 18.62 -19.43
C GLU A 7 4.53 18.97 -17.95
N HIS A 8 5.28 18.16 -17.19
CA HIS A 8 5.49 18.31 -15.74
C HIS A 8 7.00 18.33 -15.41
N LEU A 9 7.74 19.28 -15.96
CA LEU A 9 9.20 19.38 -15.82
C LEU A 9 9.68 19.60 -14.37
N ASP A 10 8.83 20.17 -13.53
CA ASP A 10 9.05 20.38 -12.09
C ASP A 10 9.07 19.06 -11.31
N VAL A 11 8.27 18.08 -11.75
CA VAL A 11 8.25 16.72 -11.20
C VAL A 11 9.28 15.83 -11.90
N GLY A 12 9.35 15.93 -13.23
CA GLY A 12 10.20 15.08 -14.06
C GLY A 12 9.74 13.62 -14.07
N TYR A 13 10.72 12.71 -14.22
CA TYR A 13 10.53 11.28 -14.02
C TYR A 13 11.09 10.87 -12.68
N VAL A 14 10.30 10.11 -11.92
CA VAL A 14 10.70 9.50 -10.67
C VAL A 14 10.56 7.98 -10.78
N GLN A 15 11.56 7.26 -10.28
CA GLN A 15 11.54 5.79 -10.25
C GLN A 15 10.27 5.29 -9.55
N GLY A 16 9.55 4.37 -10.21
CA GLY A 16 8.25 3.87 -9.77
C GLY A 16 7.08 4.37 -10.61
N MET A 17 7.19 5.52 -11.29
CA MET A 17 6.15 6.00 -12.21
C MET A 17 5.88 5.03 -13.36
N CYS A 18 6.91 4.30 -13.81
CA CYS A 18 6.76 3.27 -14.85
C CYS A 18 5.94 2.07 -14.38
N ASP A 19 6.06 1.71 -13.10
CA ASP A 19 5.28 0.63 -12.51
C ASP A 19 3.80 1.00 -12.44
N LEU A 20 3.48 2.27 -12.20
CA LEU A 20 2.11 2.77 -12.16
C LEU A 20 1.46 2.86 -13.56
N VAL A 21 2.19 3.26 -14.60
CA VAL A 21 1.61 3.36 -15.95
C VAL A 21 1.47 1.99 -16.63
N ALA A 22 2.29 1.00 -16.28
CA ALA A 22 2.30 -0.29 -16.96
C ALA A 22 0.95 -1.04 -16.91
N PRO A 23 0.24 -1.18 -15.78
CA PRO A 23 -1.10 -1.78 -15.74
C PRO A 23 -2.11 -1.03 -16.61
N LEU A 24 -2.06 0.31 -16.61
CA LEU A 24 -2.96 1.14 -17.41
C LEU A 24 -2.74 0.92 -18.90
N LEU A 25 -1.48 0.78 -19.33
CA LEU A 25 -1.17 0.47 -20.73
C LEU A 25 -1.70 -0.92 -21.11
N VAL A 26 -1.54 -1.90 -20.22
CA VAL A 26 -1.97 -3.28 -20.46
C VAL A 26 -3.49 -3.41 -20.55
N ILE A 27 -4.25 -2.68 -19.72
CA ILE A 27 -5.71 -2.79 -19.71
C ILE A 27 -6.37 -1.98 -20.83
N PHE A 28 -5.83 -0.82 -21.18
CA PHE A 28 -6.44 0.07 -22.17
C PHE A 28 -5.97 -0.21 -23.60
N ASP A 29 -4.72 -0.64 -23.79
CA ASP A 29 -4.10 -0.83 -25.11
C ASP A 29 -4.27 0.40 -26.04
N ASP A 30 -4.35 1.60 -25.44
CA ASP A 30 -4.54 2.89 -26.12
C ASP A 30 -3.70 3.96 -25.43
N GLU A 31 -2.76 4.55 -26.18
CA GLU A 31 -1.78 5.50 -25.63
C GLU A 31 -2.44 6.77 -25.06
N MET A 32 -3.47 7.31 -25.73
CA MET A 32 -4.13 8.55 -25.29
C MET A 32 -4.92 8.32 -24.00
N LEU A 33 -5.65 7.22 -23.93
CA LEU A 33 -6.44 6.85 -22.75
C LEU A 33 -5.52 6.52 -21.58
N THR A 34 -4.48 5.71 -21.81
CA THR A 34 -3.45 5.43 -20.81
C THR A 34 -2.81 6.71 -20.31
N TYR A 35 -2.46 7.65 -21.19
CA TYR A 35 -1.88 8.93 -20.79
C TYR A 35 -2.82 9.72 -19.89
N SER A 36 -4.07 9.86 -20.30
CA SER A 36 -5.08 10.64 -19.58
C SER A 36 -5.37 10.04 -18.19
N CYS A 37 -5.53 8.72 -18.09
CA CYS A 37 -5.69 8.03 -16.82
C CYS A 37 -4.43 8.11 -15.95
N PHE A 38 -3.24 8.04 -16.54
CA PHE A 38 -1.99 8.17 -15.81
C PHE A 38 -1.82 9.56 -15.19
N CYS A 39 -2.22 10.63 -15.89
CA CYS A 39 -2.21 11.98 -15.33
C CYS A 39 -3.10 12.08 -14.07
N GLU A 40 -4.30 11.52 -14.09
CA GLU A 40 -5.18 11.51 -12.91
C GLU A 40 -4.62 10.63 -11.78
N LEU A 41 -4.05 9.46 -12.11
CA LEU A 41 -3.39 8.60 -11.13
C LEU A 41 -2.23 9.34 -10.46
N MET A 42 -1.42 10.07 -11.21
CA MET A 42 -0.29 10.82 -10.66
C MET A 42 -0.73 11.97 -9.75
N LYS A 43 -1.87 12.65 -10.00
CA LYS A 43 -2.41 13.64 -9.05
C LYS A 43 -2.68 13.03 -7.67
N ARG A 44 -3.15 11.77 -7.64
CA ARG A 44 -3.37 11.02 -6.38
C ARG A 44 -2.04 10.54 -5.77
N MET A 45 -1.12 10.04 -6.59
CA MET A 45 0.10 9.39 -6.14
C MET A 45 1.27 10.34 -5.85
N ALA A 46 1.23 11.59 -6.35
CA ALA A 46 2.36 12.53 -6.29
C ALA A 46 2.91 12.73 -4.87
N ALA A 47 2.03 12.79 -3.87
CA ALA A 47 2.43 12.98 -2.48
C ALA A 47 3.21 11.80 -1.88
N ASN A 48 3.11 10.60 -2.48
CA ASN A 48 3.85 9.40 -2.06
C ASN A 48 5.29 9.36 -2.61
N PHE A 49 5.57 10.11 -3.67
CA PHE A 49 6.91 10.21 -4.25
C PHE A 49 7.83 11.13 -3.41
N PRO A 50 9.16 11.04 -3.59
CA PRO A 50 10.10 11.97 -2.97
C PRO A 50 9.65 13.42 -3.12
N HIS A 51 9.77 14.21 -2.05
CA HIS A 51 9.28 15.60 -1.91
C HIS A 51 7.76 15.77 -1.66
N GLY A 52 6.97 14.69 -1.69
CA GLY A 52 5.52 14.75 -1.45
C GLY A 52 5.05 14.69 0.01
N GLY A 53 5.87 14.12 0.91
CA GLY A 53 5.64 14.14 2.37
C GLY A 53 4.53 13.22 2.91
N ALA A 54 3.77 12.50 2.07
CA ALA A 54 2.71 11.61 2.54
C ALA A 54 3.25 10.32 3.19
N MET A 55 4.45 9.88 2.82
CA MET A 55 5.01 8.60 3.29
C MET A 55 5.20 8.57 4.82
N ASP A 56 5.69 9.66 5.41
CA ASP A 56 5.86 9.76 6.87
C ASP A 56 4.52 9.62 7.60
N HIS A 57 3.45 10.18 7.03
CA HIS A 57 2.10 10.05 7.56
C HIS A 57 1.58 8.61 7.44
N HIS A 58 1.84 7.92 6.32
CA HIS A 58 1.47 6.51 6.16
C HIS A 58 2.15 5.65 7.23
N PHE A 59 3.45 5.84 7.47
CA PHE A 59 4.18 5.09 8.49
C PHE A 59 3.72 5.39 9.92
N ALA A 60 3.46 6.67 10.23
CA ALA A 60 2.92 7.05 11.53
C ALA A 60 1.54 6.41 11.76
N ASN A 61 0.66 6.46 10.76
CA ASN A 61 -0.67 5.89 10.86
C ASN A 61 -0.65 4.35 10.91
N MET A 62 0.21 3.69 10.14
CA MET A 62 0.41 2.23 10.23
C MET A 62 0.84 1.81 11.62
N ARG A 63 1.79 2.54 12.22
CA ARG A 63 2.24 2.30 13.59
C ARG A 63 1.08 2.38 14.57
N SER A 64 0.28 3.44 14.50
CA SER A 64 -0.87 3.62 15.37
C SER A 64 -1.94 2.54 15.17
N LEU A 65 -2.22 2.16 13.93
CA LEU A 65 -3.21 1.13 13.62
C LEU A 65 -2.79 -0.23 14.19
N ILE A 66 -1.53 -0.65 13.96
CA ILE A 66 -1.01 -1.92 14.50
C ILE A 66 -1.02 -1.87 16.03
N GLN A 67 -0.59 -0.77 16.65
CA GLN A 67 -0.62 -0.64 18.11
C GLN A 67 -2.02 -0.80 18.71
N ILE A 68 -3.05 -0.31 18.02
CA ILE A 68 -4.44 -0.36 18.49
C ILE A 68 -5.07 -1.73 18.22
N LEU A 69 -4.80 -2.32 17.06
CA LEU A 69 -5.50 -3.51 16.58
C LEU A 69 -4.76 -4.82 16.92
N ASP A 70 -3.44 -4.78 17.05
CA ASP A 70 -2.60 -5.94 17.32
C ASP A 70 -1.35 -5.56 18.12
N ALA A 71 -1.53 -5.44 19.44
CA ALA A 71 -0.47 -5.09 20.36
C ALA A 71 0.67 -6.12 20.39
N GLU A 72 0.38 -7.41 20.15
CA GLU A 72 1.42 -8.45 20.15
C GLU A 72 2.35 -8.30 18.95
N MET A 73 1.79 -8.11 17.74
CA MET A 73 2.60 -7.81 16.56
C MET A 73 3.36 -6.49 16.71
N PHE A 74 2.74 -5.47 17.33
CA PHE A 74 3.41 -4.22 17.63
C PHE A 74 4.65 -4.45 18.51
N GLU A 75 4.51 -5.21 19.61
CA GLU A 75 5.61 -5.50 20.53
C GLU A 75 6.70 -6.35 19.87
N LEU A 76 6.36 -7.37 19.06
CA LEU A 76 7.36 -8.14 18.30
C LEU A 76 8.19 -7.21 17.41
N MET A 77 7.54 -6.32 16.66
CA MET A 77 8.22 -5.35 15.78
C MET A 77 9.04 -4.34 16.58
N HIS A 78 8.72 -4.11 17.86
CA HIS A 78 9.43 -3.19 18.75
C HIS A 78 10.68 -3.81 19.41
N GLN A 79 10.62 -5.09 19.76
CA GLN A 79 11.67 -5.78 20.52
C GLN A 79 12.95 -6.02 19.70
N ASN A 80 12.87 -6.03 18.37
CA ASN A 80 13.94 -6.52 17.49
C ASN A 80 14.71 -5.44 16.70
N GLY A 81 14.62 -4.14 17.02
CA GLY A 81 15.50 -3.14 16.38
C GLY A 81 15.12 -1.67 16.52
N ASP A 82 16.03 -0.81 16.05
CA ASP A 82 15.91 0.64 16.06
C ASP A 82 15.00 1.11 14.90
N TYR A 83 13.72 1.35 15.21
CA TYR A 83 12.73 2.19 14.53
C TYR A 83 12.90 2.50 13.03
N THR A 84 13.16 1.52 12.17
CA THR A 84 13.05 1.70 10.72
C THR A 84 11.56 1.71 10.33
N HIS A 85 10.87 2.79 10.69
CA HIS A 85 9.53 3.29 10.29
C HIS A 85 8.71 2.43 9.32
N PHE A 86 8.34 1.18 9.69
CA PHE A 86 7.55 0.30 8.80
C PHE A 86 8.07 0.27 7.35
N TYR A 87 9.39 0.46 7.12
CA TYR A 87 9.91 0.68 5.75
C TYR A 87 9.66 -0.51 4.82
N PHE A 88 9.37 -1.70 5.36
CA PHE A 88 8.94 -2.85 4.57
C PHE A 88 7.71 -2.54 3.70
N CYS A 89 6.81 -1.65 4.13
CA CYS A 89 5.64 -1.24 3.35
C CYS A 89 5.87 0.02 2.50
N TYR A 90 7.09 0.58 2.45
CA TYR A 90 7.40 1.75 1.61
C TYR A 90 6.99 1.52 0.14
N ARG A 91 7.39 0.37 -0.42
CA ARG A 91 7.10 0.01 -1.81
C ARG A 91 5.59 -0.17 -2.05
N TRP A 92 4.87 -0.63 -1.03
CA TRP A 92 3.43 -0.83 -1.09
C TRP A 92 2.70 0.50 -1.27
N PHE A 93 3.01 1.50 -0.45
CA PHE A 93 2.39 2.83 -0.55
C PHE A 93 2.88 3.63 -1.74
N LEU A 94 4.16 3.49 -2.11
CA LEU A 94 4.71 4.19 -3.26
C LEU A 94 4.00 3.78 -4.56
N LEU A 95 3.60 2.51 -4.67
CA LEU A 95 3.13 1.93 -5.93
C LEU A 95 1.70 1.36 -5.85
N ASP A 96 0.94 1.69 -4.80
CA ASP A 96 -0.36 1.07 -4.48
C ASP A 96 -0.32 -0.46 -4.71
N PHE A 97 0.66 -1.12 -4.07
CA PHE A 97 0.89 -2.58 -4.09
C PHE A 97 1.26 -3.21 -5.44
N LYS A 98 1.53 -2.41 -6.48
CA LYS A 98 1.82 -2.92 -7.83
C LYS A 98 2.90 -4.00 -7.90
N ARG A 99 3.94 -3.88 -7.09
CA ARG A 99 5.08 -4.83 -7.07
C ARG A 99 4.80 -6.09 -6.26
N GLU A 100 3.69 -6.13 -5.53
CA GLU A 100 3.31 -7.26 -4.68
C GLU A 100 2.26 -8.16 -5.34
N LEU A 101 1.63 -7.70 -6.42
CA LEU A 101 0.43 -8.31 -6.97
C LEU A 101 0.53 -8.50 -8.49
N VAL A 102 -0.05 -9.59 -8.98
CA VAL A 102 -0.28 -9.82 -10.41
C VAL A 102 -1.32 -8.83 -10.94
N TYR A 103 -1.32 -8.54 -12.24
CA TYR A 103 -2.16 -7.46 -12.79
C TYR A 103 -3.65 -7.57 -12.48
N GLN A 104 -4.23 -8.77 -12.53
CA GLN A 104 -5.65 -8.96 -12.21
C GLN A 104 -5.98 -8.49 -10.78
N ASP A 105 -5.08 -8.75 -9.84
CA ASP A 105 -5.21 -8.35 -8.45
C ASP A 105 -4.91 -6.87 -8.26
N VAL A 106 -3.93 -6.32 -8.99
CA VAL A 106 -3.64 -4.88 -9.02
C VAL A 106 -4.89 -4.09 -9.40
N PHE A 107 -5.59 -4.50 -10.46
CA PHE A 107 -6.82 -3.83 -10.89
C PHE A 107 -7.88 -3.87 -9.79
N SER A 108 -8.13 -5.05 -9.20
CA SER A 108 -9.11 -5.22 -8.13
C SER A 108 -8.78 -4.37 -6.89
N VAL A 109 -7.50 -4.31 -6.51
CA VAL A 109 -7.02 -3.51 -5.39
C VAL A 109 -7.15 -2.01 -5.67
N TRP A 110 -6.76 -1.56 -6.86
CA TRP A 110 -6.86 -0.14 -7.24
C TRP A 110 -8.30 0.34 -7.31
N GLU A 111 -9.18 -0.41 -7.96
CA GLU A 111 -10.63 -0.12 -8.01
C GLU A 111 -11.21 -0.02 -6.59
N THR A 112 -10.82 -0.93 -5.70
CA THR A 112 -11.26 -0.90 -4.31
C THR A 112 -10.74 0.34 -3.56
N ILE A 113 -9.46 0.67 -3.71
CA ILE A 113 -8.86 1.87 -3.09
C ILE A 113 -9.58 3.13 -3.55
N TRP A 114 -9.81 3.27 -4.87
CA TRP A 114 -10.46 4.44 -5.44
C TRP A 114 -11.93 4.55 -5.01
N ALA A 115 -12.67 3.44 -4.98
CA ALA A 115 -14.04 3.43 -4.51
C ALA A 115 -14.14 3.71 -3.00
N ALA A 116 -13.26 3.11 -2.19
CA ALA A 116 -13.26 3.22 -0.74
C ALA A 116 -13.12 4.65 -0.24
N GLN A 117 -12.43 5.52 -0.98
CA GLN A 117 -12.32 6.95 -0.68
C GLN A 117 -13.68 7.63 -0.53
N HIS A 118 -14.72 7.14 -1.21
CA HIS A 118 -16.05 7.74 -1.21
C HIS A 118 -17.05 7.06 -0.29
N VAL A 119 -16.79 5.81 0.14
CA VAL A 119 -17.78 4.99 0.85
C VAL A 119 -17.33 4.48 2.21
N ALA A 120 -16.02 4.47 2.48
CA ALA A 120 -15.46 3.87 3.70
C ALA A 120 -14.36 4.72 4.35
N SER A 121 -13.28 4.99 3.62
CA SER A 121 -12.12 5.73 4.14
C SER A 121 -11.24 6.25 3.01
N SER A 122 -10.80 7.51 3.12
CA SER A 122 -9.77 8.09 2.23
C SER A 122 -8.40 7.42 2.37
N ASN A 123 -8.17 6.69 3.46
CA ASN A 123 -6.90 6.04 3.77
C ASN A 123 -7.00 4.50 3.70
N PHE A 124 -7.87 3.96 2.83
CA PHE A 124 -8.08 2.51 2.71
C PHE A 124 -6.80 1.72 2.41
N VAL A 125 -5.82 2.35 1.75
CA VAL A 125 -4.49 1.78 1.48
C VAL A 125 -3.78 1.30 2.76
N LEU A 126 -3.98 1.98 3.90
CA LEU A 126 -3.39 1.58 5.19
C LEU A 126 -4.01 0.27 5.70
N PHE A 127 -5.31 0.08 5.49
CA PHE A 127 -6.00 -1.14 5.90
C PHE A 127 -5.62 -2.34 5.03
N ILE A 128 -5.29 -2.12 3.75
CA ILE A 128 -4.72 -3.17 2.90
C ILE A 128 -3.32 -3.55 3.39
N ALA A 129 -2.48 -2.57 3.72
CA ALA A 129 -1.14 -2.85 4.26
C ALA A 129 -1.22 -3.61 5.59
N LEU A 130 -2.13 -3.21 6.48
CA LEU A 130 -2.38 -3.92 7.73
C LEU A 130 -2.92 -5.33 7.50
N ALA A 131 -3.86 -5.49 6.57
CA ALA A 131 -4.41 -6.78 6.21
C ALA A 131 -3.36 -7.75 5.67
N MET A 132 -2.34 -7.26 4.94
CA MET A 132 -1.22 -8.13 4.54
C MET A 132 -0.40 -8.59 5.74
N VAL A 133 -0.18 -7.73 6.73
CA VAL A 133 0.51 -8.13 7.97
C VAL A 133 -0.34 -9.14 8.75
N GLU A 134 -1.64 -8.87 8.89
CA GLU A 134 -2.61 -9.75 9.58
C GLU A 134 -2.70 -11.12 8.92
N TYR A 135 -2.74 -11.17 7.58
CA TYR A 135 -2.85 -12.42 6.82
C TYR A 135 -1.66 -13.37 7.06
N TYR A 136 -0.47 -12.83 7.36
CA TYR A 136 0.74 -13.61 7.65
C TYR A 136 1.14 -13.55 9.13
N ARG A 137 0.27 -13.04 10.00
CA ARG A 137 0.53 -12.81 11.43
C ARG A 137 1.11 -14.04 12.12
N ASP A 138 0.44 -15.17 11.99
CA ASP A 138 0.85 -16.41 12.67
C ASP A 138 2.25 -16.85 12.22
N ILE A 139 2.56 -16.75 10.93
CA ILE A 139 3.90 -17.08 10.39
C ILE A 139 4.96 -16.14 10.98
N ILE A 140 4.66 -14.84 11.05
CA ILE A 140 5.59 -13.83 11.57
C ILE A 140 5.88 -14.08 13.06
N LEU A 141 4.84 -14.31 13.86
CA LEU A 141 4.96 -14.56 15.31
C LEU A 141 5.62 -15.90 15.63
N GLU A 142 5.18 -17.00 15.00
CA GLU A 142 5.70 -18.35 15.26
C GLU A 142 7.21 -18.46 14.95
N ASN A 143 7.67 -17.74 13.93
CA ASN A 143 9.08 -17.70 13.56
C ASN A 143 9.86 -16.60 14.29
N ASN A 144 9.21 -15.79 15.15
CA ASN A 144 9.80 -14.64 15.84
C ASN A 144 10.60 -13.75 14.87
N MET A 145 10.01 -13.45 13.70
CA MET A 145 10.70 -12.76 12.62
C MET A 145 11.13 -11.36 13.05
N ASP A 146 12.40 -11.02 12.79
CA ASP A 146 12.86 -9.65 12.96
C ASP A 146 12.45 -8.78 11.76
N PHE A 147 12.80 -7.50 11.81
CA PHE A 147 12.46 -6.55 10.75
C PHE A 147 13.06 -6.94 9.37
N THR A 148 14.28 -7.48 9.37
CA THR A 148 14.96 -7.92 8.15
C THR A 148 14.27 -9.16 7.57
N ASP A 149 13.87 -10.09 8.42
CA ASP A 149 13.12 -11.28 8.03
C ASP A 149 11.77 -10.92 7.43
N ILE A 150 11.05 -9.96 8.01
CA ILE A 150 9.77 -9.46 7.49
C ILE A 150 9.95 -8.86 6.08
N ILE A 151 10.97 -8.00 5.89
CA ILE A 151 11.28 -7.44 4.56
C ILE A 151 11.56 -8.56 3.55
N LYS A 152 12.39 -9.53 3.94
CA LYS A 152 12.76 -10.64 3.07
C LYS A 152 11.54 -11.50 2.72
N PHE A 153 10.73 -11.84 3.71
CA PHE A 153 9.51 -12.62 3.56
C PHE A 153 8.54 -11.98 2.56
N PHE A 154 8.20 -10.71 2.73
CA PHE A 154 7.28 -10.03 1.81
C PHE A 154 7.87 -9.87 0.41
N ASN A 155 9.18 -9.61 0.29
CA ASN A 155 9.84 -9.58 -1.01
C ASN A 155 9.80 -10.92 -1.75
N GLU A 156 9.94 -12.05 -1.03
CA GLU A 156 9.85 -13.40 -1.60
C GLU A 156 8.41 -13.81 -1.95
N MET A 157 7.43 -13.18 -1.31
CA MET A 157 6.01 -13.39 -1.53
C MET A 157 5.39 -12.47 -2.59
N ALA A 158 6.18 -11.55 -3.16
CA ALA A 158 5.72 -10.69 -4.25
C ALA A 158 5.07 -11.51 -5.37
N GLU A 159 3.89 -11.05 -5.82
CA GLU A 159 3.01 -11.68 -6.81
C GLU A 159 2.41 -13.03 -6.39
N ARG A 160 2.51 -13.40 -5.10
CA ARG A 160 1.97 -14.66 -4.54
C ARG A 160 0.94 -14.46 -3.43
N HIS A 161 0.59 -13.21 -3.12
CA HIS A 161 -0.40 -12.91 -2.09
C HIS A 161 -1.83 -13.25 -2.56
N ASP A 162 -2.67 -13.76 -1.65
CA ASP A 162 -4.11 -13.89 -1.92
C ASP A 162 -4.78 -12.52 -1.76
N ALA A 163 -4.84 -11.75 -2.85
CA ALA A 163 -5.39 -10.41 -2.84
C ALA A 163 -6.86 -10.36 -2.40
N LYS A 164 -7.64 -11.42 -2.69
CA LYS A 164 -9.05 -11.49 -2.31
C LYS A 164 -9.19 -11.63 -0.80
N ALA A 165 -8.41 -12.51 -0.18
CA ALA A 165 -8.38 -12.65 1.27
C ALA A 165 -7.90 -11.36 1.95
N VAL A 166 -6.83 -10.75 1.43
CA VAL A 166 -6.30 -9.47 1.95
C VAL A 166 -7.36 -8.36 1.88
N LEU A 167 -8.09 -8.21 0.77
CA LEU A 167 -9.14 -7.20 0.64
C LEU A 167 -10.31 -7.46 1.60
N GLN A 168 -10.66 -8.72 1.85
CA GLN A 168 -11.68 -9.08 2.83
C GLN A 168 -11.27 -8.68 4.24
N ILE A 169 -10.03 -9.02 4.65
CA ILE A 169 -9.48 -8.64 5.96
C ILE A 169 -9.41 -7.11 6.08
N ALA A 170 -8.97 -6.40 5.04
CA ALA A 170 -8.90 -4.93 5.04
C ALA A 170 -10.26 -4.30 5.33
N ARG A 171 -11.33 -4.84 4.76
CA ARG A 171 -12.71 -4.40 5.03
C ARG A 171 -13.13 -4.65 6.47
N GLU A 172 -12.78 -5.81 7.03
CA GLU A 172 -13.09 -6.16 8.42
C GLU A 172 -12.36 -5.24 9.41
N LEU A 173 -11.08 -4.93 9.15
CA LEU A 173 -10.29 -4.00 9.96
C LEU A 173 -10.87 -2.58 9.97
N VAL A 174 -11.41 -2.10 8.84
CA VAL A 174 -12.13 -0.82 8.79
C VAL A 174 -13.35 -0.84 9.70
N LEU A 175 -14.18 -1.89 9.60
CA LEU A 175 -15.39 -2.04 10.42
C LEU A 175 -15.05 -2.13 11.91
N GLN A 176 -13.98 -2.83 12.25
CA GLN A 176 -13.50 -2.95 13.63
C GLN A 176 -13.10 -1.59 14.19
N ILE A 177 -12.34 -0.78 13.45
CA ILE A 177 -11.96 0.57 13.88
C ILE A 177 -13.18 1.48 14.03
N GLN A 178 -14.11 1.46 13.08
CA GLN A 178 -15.36 2.25 13.18
C GLN A 178 -16.14 1.90 14.45
N THR A 179 -16.29 0.60 14.73
CA THR A 179 -16.96 0.10 15.93
C THR A 179 -16.23 0.54 17.21
N LEU A 180 -14.89 0.57 17.21
CA LEU A 180 -14.11 1.04 18.37
C LEU A 180 -14.26 2.55 18.59
N ILE A 181 -14.44 3.34 17.54
CA ILE A 181 -14.67 4.79 17.62
C ILE A 181 -16.09 5.06 18.14
N ASP A 182 -17.10 4.33 17.64
CA ASP A 182 -18.51 4.53 18.03
C ASP A 182 -18.79 4.12 19.48
N ASN A 183 -17.97 3.24 20.05
CA ASN A 183 -18.09 2.78 21.44
C ASN A 183 -17.31 3.66 22.45
N ARG A 184 -16.73 4.79 22.01
CA ARG A 184 -16.04 5.77 22.88
C ARG A 184 -16.91 7.01 23.10
#